data_AF-A0A3E3DXB9-F1
#
_entry.id   AF-A0A3E3DXB9-F1
#
_cell.length_a   1.000
_cell.length_b   1.000
_cell.length_c   1.000
_cell.angle_alpha   90.00
_cell.angle_beta   90.00
_cell.angle_gamma   90.00
#
_symmetry.space_group_name_H-M   'P 1'
#
loop_
_entity.id
_entity.type
_entity.pdbx_description
1 polymer ?
#
loop_
_entity_poly.entity_id
_entity_poly.type
_entity_poly.pdbx_seq_one_letter_code
_entity_poly.pdbx_strand_id
1 'polypeptide(L)'
;MVKSPKKGHIIIFGSNSHVGLIYKVTKGYVYTIEGNTSSGDFNANGGAVCKKKYSKNSKWIKCYCRPKYTVPVSDYPTLKKGSKGSYVKKLQTKLNEFGYNLKIDGIFGAATLAAVKKFQKKYKLVVDGIVGKKTWAKLYK
;
A
#
# COMPACT_ATOMS: atom_id res chain seq x y z
N MET A 1 -14.42 0.24 -9.60
CA MET A 1 -14.83 -0.74 -8.55
C MET A 1 -14.10 -2.06 -8.79
N VAL A 2 -13.80 -2.85 -7.76
CA VAL A 2 -13.04 -4.11 -7.90
C VAL A 2 -13.92 -5.32 -7.61
N LYS A 3 -13.77 -6.39 -8.40
CA LYS A 3 -14.61 -7.59 -8.31
C LYS A 3 -14.33 -8.46 -7.08
N SER A 4 -13.12 -8.37 -6.50
CA SER A 4 -12.72 -9.23 -5.37
C SER A 4 -12.17 -8.41 -4.21
N PRO A 5 -12.63 -8.68 -2.97
CA PRO A 5 -12.15 -7.98 -1.78
C PRO A 5 -10.72 -8.38 -1.44
N LYS A 6 -9.94 -7.43 -0.92
CA LYS A 6 -8.62 -7.65 -0.32
C LYS A 6 -8.50 -6.81 0.94
N LYS A 7 -7.56 -7.19 1.82
CA LYS A 7 -7.14 -6.34 2.93
C LYS A 7 -6.78 -4.93 2.42
N GLY A 8 -7.26 -3.91 3.09
CA GLY A 8 -7.10 -2.49 2.72
C GLY A 8 -8.07 -1.97 1.66
N HIS A 9 -9.01 -2.79 1.16
CA HIS A 9 -10.15 -2.27 0.39
C HIS A 9 -11.19 -1.65 1.33
N ILE A 10 -11.92 -0.69 0.80
CA ILE A 10 -13.18 -0.23 1.38
C ILE A 10 -14.30 -1.10 0.80
N ILE A 11 -15.19 -1.56 1.65
CA ILE A 11 -16.45 -2.20 1.27
C ILE A 11 -17.57 -1.15 1.33
N ILE A 12 -18.47 -1.18 0.35
CA ILE A 12 -19.61 -0.25 0.27
C ILE A 12 -20.88 -1.09 0.30
N PHE A 13 -21.81 -0.72 1.18
CA PHE A 13 -23.08 -1.42 1.39
C PHE A 13 -24.28 -0.60 0.89
N GLY A 14 -25.36 -1.31 0.55
CA GLY A 14 -26.66 -0.72 0.18
C GLY A 14 -26.56 0.35 -0.92
N SER A 15 -27.33 1.42 -0.80
CA SER A 15 -27.31 2.57 -1.73
C SER A 15 -26.16 3.55 -1.45
N ASN A 16 -24.96 3.04 -1.14
CA ASN A 16 -23.82 3.81 -0.62
C ASN A 16 -24.06 4.42 0.77
N SER A 17 -24.90 3.81 1.59
CA SER A 17 -25.29 4.33 2.91
C SER A 17 -24.30 3.98 4.02
N HIS A 18 -23.45 2.97 3.82
CA HIS A 18 -22.51 2.50 4.82
C HIS A 18 -21.23 1.97 4.20
N VAL A 19 -20.11 2.12 4.92
CA VAL A 19 -18.78 1.68 4.47
C VAL A 19 -17.98 1.03 5.59
N GLY A 20 -17.03 0.18 5.19
CA GLY A 20 -16.11 -0.48 6.12
C GLY A 20 -14.71 -0.64 5.55
N LEU A 21 -13.70 -0.69 6.43
CA LEU A 21 -12.32 -1.00 6.05
C LEU A 21 -12.08 -2.50 6.19
N ILE A 22 -11.75 -3.18 5.09
CA ILE A 22 -11.45 -4.61 5.11
C ILE A 22 -10.07 -4.85 5.73
N TYR A 23 -10.01 -5.53 6.86
CA TYR A 23 -8.74 -5.89 7.51
C TYR A 23 -8.34 -7.36 7.30
N LYS A 24 -9.28 -8.22 6.90
CA LYS A 24 -9.05 -9.65 6.59
C LYS A 24 -10.06 -10.18 5.56
N VAL A 25 -9.63 -11.12 4.72
CA VAL A 25 -10.47 -11.83 3.75
C VAL A 25 -10.14 -13.33 3.82
N THR A 26 -11.16 -14.18 3.88
CA THR A 26 -11.03 -15.65 3.78
C THR A 26 -11.74 -16.17 2.54
N LYS A 27 -11.84 -17.49 2.31
CA LYS A 27 -12.52 -18.06 1.12
C LYS A 27 -13.95 -17.52 0.98
N GLY A 28 -14.76 -17.59 2.04
CA GLY A 28 -16.18 -17.19 2.00
C GLY A 28 -16.52 -15.83 2.63
N TYR A 29 -15.62 -15.22 3.40
CA TYR A 29 -15.95 -14.05 4.23
C TYR A 29 -15.03 -12.87 4.02
N VAL A 30 -15.57 -11.68 4.31
CA VAL A 30 -14.83 -10.41 4.49
C VAL A 30 -15.00 -9.95 5.93
N TYR A 31 -13.93 -9.42 6.49
CA TYR A 31 -13.89 -8.91 7.86
C TYR A 31 -13.51 -7.44 7.83
N THR A 32 -14.30 -6.62 8.49
CA THR A 32 -14.26 -5.16 8.36
C THR A 32 -14.17 -4.48 9.71
N ILE A 33 -13.63 -3.26 9.71
CA ILE A 33 -13.73 -2.30 10.80
C ILE A 33 -14.71 -1.23 10.32
N GLU A 34 -15.78 -1.01 11.08
CA GLU A 34 -16.92 -0.15 10.69
C GLU A 34 -17.27 0.78 11.84
N GLY A 35 -17.46 2.07 11.55
CA GLY A 35 -17.98 3.05 12.50
C GLY A 35 -19.50 3.09 12.47
N ASN A 36 -20.11 3.88 13.37
CA ASN A 36 -21.55 4.12 13.44
C ASN A 36 -22.40 2.86 13.23
N THR A 37 -22.10 1.80 13.98
CA THR A 37 -22.89 0.57 13.88
C THR A 37 -23.77 0.40 15.09
N SER A 38 -25.05 0.09 14.87
CA SER A 38 -26.08 -0.16 15.91
C SER A 38 -25.84 -1.39 16.78
N SER A 39 -24.75 -2.13 16.53
CA SER A 39 -24.31 -3.27 17.36
C SER A 39 -23.08 -2.94 18.22
N GLY A 40 -22.67 -1.67 18.29
CA GLY A 40 -21.78 -1.19 19.33
C GLY A 40 -22.65 -0.68 20.48
N ASP A 41 -22.29 -0.99 21.72
CA ASP A 41 -23.11 -0.77 22.93
C ASP A 41 -23.35 0.71 23.31
N PHE A 42 -23.39 1.66 22.37
CA PHE A 42 -23.54 3.09 22.66
C PHE A 42 -24.47 3.84 21.66
N ASN A 43 -25.78 3.80 21.84
CA ASN A 43 -26.74 4.76 21.23
C ASN A 43 -26.96 4.80 19.69
N ALA A 44 -28.15 5.29 19.33
CA ALA A 44 -28.82 5.17 18.03
C ALA A 44 -28.20 5.94 16.84
N ASN A 45 -27.16 6.74 17.07
CA ASN A 45 -26.40 7.45 16.03
C ASN A 45 -24.99 6.87 15.82
N GLY A 46 -24.72 5.68 16.39
CA GLY A 46 -23.51 4.93 16.13
C GLY A 46 -22.59 4.77 17.32
N GLY A 47 -22.63 3.60 17.95
CA GLY A 47 -22.02 3.47 19.26
C GLY A 47 -20.56 3.14 19.35
N ALA A 48 -19.99 2.54 18.31
CA ALA A 48 -18.58 2.23 18.34
C ALA A 48 -18.04 2.00 16.94
N VAL A 49 -16.72 1.95 16.90
CA VAL A 49 -15.99 1.29 15.83
C VAL A 49 -15.94 -0.20 16.17
N CYS A 50 -16.59 -1.03 15.35
CA CYS A 50 -16.71 -2.47 15.59
C CYS A 50 -16.05 -3.28 14.48
N LYS A 51 -15.58 -4.48 14.85
CA LYS A 51 -15.24 -5.52 13.87
C LYS A 51 -16.50 -6.23 13.40
N LYS A 52 -16.65 -6.40 12.10
CA LYS A 52 -17.78 -7.11 11.48
C LYS A 52 -17.30 -8.21 10.54
N LYS A 53 -18.21 -9.16 10.25
CA LYS A 53 -17.98 -10.31 9.37
C LYS A 53 -19.17 -10.45 8.42
N TYR A 54 -18.92 -10.45 7.12
CA TYR A 54 -19.95 -10.64 6.10
C TYR A 54 -19.59 -11.78 5.16
N SER A 55 -20.61 -12.52 4.71
CA SER A 55 -20.48 -13.42 3.56
C SER A 55 -20.15 -12.59 2.32
N LYS A 56 -19.20 -13.04 1.50
CA LYS A 56 -18.88 -12.39 0.21
C LYS A 56 -20.06 -12.33 -0.75
N ASN A 57 -21.03 -13.23 -0.57
CA ASN A 57 -22.24 -13.32 -1.38
C ASN A 57 -23.43 -12.54 -0.78
N SER A 58 -23.19 -11.74 0.26
CA SER A 58 -24.24 -10.91 0.86
C SER A 58 -24.80 -9.92 -0.17
N LYS A 59 -26.12 -9.93 -0.34
CA LYS A 59 -26.84 -8.99 -1.23
C LYS A 59 -26.69 -7.53 -0.82
N TRP A 60 -26.32 -7.28 0.44
CA TRP A 60 -26.09 -5.93 0.97
C TRP A 60 -24.75 -5.33 0.53
N ILE A 61 -23.80 -6.17 0.08
CA ILE A 61 -22.52 -5.69 -0.42
C ILE A 61 -22.73 -5.19 -1.85
N LYS A 62 -22.71 -3.87 -2.04
CA LYS A 62 -22.83 -3.27 -3.36
C LYS A 62 -21.54 -3.45 -4.15
N CYS A 63 -20.41 -3.09 -3.56
CA CYS A 63 -19.12 -3.24 -4.21
C CYS A 63 -17.95 -3.12 -3.25
N TYR A 64 -16.76 -3.34 -3.79
CA TYR A 64 -15.49 -3.02 -3.15
C TYR A 64 -14.80 -1.91 -3.95
N CYS A 65 -14.13 -1.01 -3.24
CA CYS A 65 -13.24 -0.05 -3.85
C CYS A 65 -11.89 -0.04 -3.13
N ARG A 66 -10.85 0.32 -3.87
CA ARG A 66 -9.55 0.63 -3.30
C ARG A 66 -9.33 2.11 -3.60
N PRO A 67 -9.24 2.99 -2.60
CA PRO A 67 -8.87 4.37 -2.86
C PRO A 67 -7.55 4.34 -3.63
N LYS A 68 -7.48 5.13 -4.72
CA LYS A 68 -6.21 5.39 -5.37
C LYS A 68 -5.40 6.27 -4.43
N TYR A 69 -4.75 5.67 -3.45
CA TYR A 69 -3.62 6.31 -2.80
C TYR A 69 -2.47 6.27 -3.80
N THR A 70 -2.45 7.23 -4.71
CA THR A 70 -1.17 7.69 -5.20
C THR A 70 -0.53 8.37 -4.00
N VAL A 71 0.33 7.64 -3.27
CA VAL A 71 1.47 8.33 -2.68
C VAL A 71 2.05 9.14 -3.82
N PRO A 72 2.17 10.48 -3.72
CA PRO A 72 2.83 11.25 -4.76
C PRO A 72 4.28 10.77 -4.82
N VAL A 73 4.50 9.75 -5.63
CA VAL A 73 5.85 9.34 -6.06
C VAL A 73 6.37 10.37 -7.09
N SER A 74 5.56 11.38 -7.40
CA SER A 74 5.83 12.44 -8.38
C SER A 74 6.93 13.40 -8.00
N ASP A 75 7.33 13.50 -6.72
CA ASP A 75 8.37 14.45 -6.28
C ASP A 75 9.69 13.81 -5.87
N TYR A 76 9.83 12.48 -5.99
CA TYR A 76 11.14 11.87 -5.75
C TYR A 76 12.09 12.20 -6.92
N PRO A 77 13.27 12.77 -6.65
CA PRO A 77 14.21 13.12 -7.70
C PRO A 77 14.76 11.87 -8.39
N THR A 78 15.20 12.04 -9.63
CA THR A 78 15.98 11.02 -10.31
C THR A 78 17.33 10.88 -9.61
N LEU A 79 17.60 9.71 -9.03
CA LEU A 79 18.90 9.41 -8.41
C LEU A 79 19.74 8.51 -9.31
N LYS A 80 21.05 8.78 -9.35
CA LYS A 80 22.04 7.97 -10.07
C LYS A 80 23.34 7.91 -9.27
N LYS A 81 24.30 7.10 -9.71
CA LYS A 81 25.65 7.05 -9.09
C LYS A 81 26.21 8.48 -8.95
N GLY A 82 26.70 8.81 -7.76
CA GLY A 82 27.19 10.15 -7.42
C GLY A 82 26.16 11.07 -6.78
N SER A 83 24.86 10.78 -6.87
CA SER A 83 23.83 11.50 -6.10
C SER A 83 24.10 11.39 -4.59
N LYS A 84 23.74 12.44 -3.85
CA LYS A 84 23.89 12.51 -2.38
C LYS A 84 22.64 13.12 -1.74
N GLY A 85 22.46 12.88 -0.44
CA GLY A 85 21.47 13.57 0.39
C GLY A 85 20.33 12.70 0.90
N SER A 86 19.31 13.35 1.44
CA SER A 86 18.20 12.70 2.16
C SER A 86 17.43 11.69 1.29
N TYR A 87 17.28 11.96 -0.01
CA TYR A 87 16.62 11.02 -0.92
C TYR A 87 17.44 9.76 -1.18
N VAL A 88 18.77 9.83 -1.15
CA VAL A 88 19.62 8.64 -1.22
C VAL A 88 19.50 7.81 0.06
N LYS A 89 19.41 8.46 1.23
CA LYS A 89 19.12 7.75 2.49
C LYS A 89 17.79 7.01 2.41
N LYS A 90 16.73 7.69 1.94
CA LYS A 90 15.41 7.06 1.72
C LYS A 90 15.49 5.86 0.78
N LEU A 91 16.23 5.98 -0.33
CA LEU A 91 16.48 4.87 -1.26
C LEU A 91 17.18 3.69 -0.56
N GLN A 92 18.26 3.95 0.17
CA GLN A 92 19.03 2.92 0.88
C GLN A 92 18.17 2.22 1.94
N THR A 93 17.40 2.97 2.73
CA THR A 93 16.42 2.42 3.69
C THR A 93 15.44 1.51 2.98
N LYS A 94 14.83 1.96 1.88
CA LYS A 94 13.87 1.13 1.13
C LYS A 94 14.52 -0.12 0.55
N LEU A 95 15.70 -0.03 -0.06
CA LEU A 95 16.41 -1.20 -0.54
C LEU A 95 16.73 -2.20 0.61
N ASN A 96 17.02 -1.72 1.81
CA ASN A 96 17.24 -2.61 2.96
C ASN A 96 15.98 -3.36 3.40
N GLU A 97 14.79 -2.76 3.27
CA GLU A 97 13.52 -3.47 3.47
C GLU A 97 13.35 -4.64 2.48
N PHE A 98 14.03 -4.61 1.33
CA PHE A 98 14.10 -5.70 0.35
C PHE A 98 15.31 -6.65 0.56
N GLY A 99 16.10 -6.45 1.61
CA GLY A 99 17.21 -7.33 2.01
C GLY A 99 18.59 -7.01 1.40
N TYR A 100 18.82 -5.78 0.90
CA TYR A 100 20.11 -5.44 0.27
C TYR A 100 21.24 -5.01 1.24
N ASN A 101 20.97 -4.88 2.54
CA ASN A 101 21.96 -4.65 3.61
C ASN A 101 22.99 -3.52 3.33
N LEU A 102 22.53 -2.40 2.79
CA LEU A 102 23.31 -1.20 2.51
C LEU A 102 23.54 -0.36 3.77
N LYS A 103 24.69 0.33 3.83
CA LYS A 103 24.87 1.46 4.74
C LYS A 103 23.95 2.62 4.32
N ILE A 104 23.26 3.24 5.28
CA ILE A 104 22.36 4.39 5.05
C ILE A 104 23.16 5.69 5.25
N ASP A 105 24.15 5.93 4.40
CA ASP A 105 25.03 7.09 4.47
C ASP A 105 24.55 8.29 3.62
N GLY A 106 23.56 8.08 2.75
CA GLY A 106 23.08 9.09 1.82
C GLY A 106 24.00 9.33 0.64
N ILE A 107 24.91 8.40 0.33
CA ILE A 107 25.82 8.46 -0.81
C ILE A 107 25.46 7.35 -1.80
N PHE A 108 25.14 7.73 -3.04
CA PHE A 108 24.84 6.78 -4.09
C PHE A 108 26.15 6.27 -4.70
N GLY A 109 26.85 5.43 -3.93
CA GLY A 109 28.09 4.77 -4.32
C GLY A 109 27.88 3.47 -5.09
N ALA A 110 28.96 2.70 -5.27
CA ALA A 110 28.95 1.43 -5.99
C ALA A 110 28.01 0.39 -5.38
N ALA A 111 27.96 0.30 -4.04
CA ALA A 111 27.07 -0.61 -3.33
C ALA A 111 25.59 -0.31 -3.60
N THR A 112 25.18 0.96 -3.49
CA THR A 112 23.82 1.41 -3.81
C THR A 112 23.46 1.12 -5.28
N LEU A 113 24.39 1.35 -6.21
CA LEU A 113 24.18 1.04 -7.64
C LEU A 113 23.96 -0.45 -7.89
N ALA A 114 24.77 -1.31 -7.28
CA ALA A 114 24.61 -2.76 -7.41
C ALA A 114 23.25 -3.23 -6.86
N ALA A 115 22.82 -2.69 -5.72
CA ALA A 115 21.51 -2.98 -5.15
C ALA A 115 20.35 -2.50 -6.02
N VAL A 116 20.43 -1.27 -6.58
CA VAL A 116 19.42 -0.75 -7.52
C VAL A 116 19.30 -1.65 -8.75
N LYS A 117 20.42 -2.04 -9.37
CA LYS A 117 20.38 -2.93 -10.54
C LYS A 117 19.80 -4.30 -10.21
N LYS A 118 20.16 -4.88 -9.05
CA LYS A 118 19.56 -6.14 -8.57
C LYS A 118 18.05 -5.99 -8.36
N PHE A 119 17.60 -4.90 -7.76
CA PHE A 119 16.19 -4.59 -7.55
C PHE A 119 15.44 -4.45 -8.87
N GLN A 120 15.96 -3.66 -9.80
CA GLN A 120 15.38 -3.49 -11.13
C GLN A 120 15.25 -4.83 -11.86
N LYS A 121 16.30 -5.65 -11.85
CA LYS A 121 16.27 -7.00 -12.45
C LYS A 121 15.20 -7.89 -11.80
N LYS A 122 15.17 -7.96 -10.46
CA LYS A 122 14.21 -8.77 -9.69
C LYS A 122 12.76 -8.41 -10.02
N TYR A 123 12.48 -7.13 -10.26
CA TYR A 123 11.14 -6.62 -10.52
C TYR A 123 10.85 -6.31 -11.99
N LYS A 124 11.67 -6.83 -12.92
CA LYS A 124 11.49 -6.70 -14.37
C LYS A 124 11.34 -5.23 -14.82
N LEU A 125 12.15 -4.35 -14.22
CA LEU A 125 12.31 -2.96 -14.65
C LEU A 125 13.50 -2.85 -15.62
N VAL A 126 13.64 -1.71 -16.29
CA VAL A 126 14.86 -1.36 -17.03
C VAL A 126 16.03 -1.34 -16.03
N VAL A 127 17.09 -2.10 -16.33
CA VAL A 127 18.26 -2.27 -15.44
C VAL A 127 19.34 -1.24 -15.77
N ASP A 128 18.97 0.04 -15.71
CA ASP A 128 19.85 1.18 -16.00
C ASP A 128 20.65 1.65 -14.78
N GLY A 129 20.30 1.20 -13.56
CA GLY A 129 20.88 1.70 -12.32
C GLY A 129 20.42 3.10 -11.93
N ILE A 130 19.41 3.65 -12.61
CA ILE A 130 18.82 4.97 -12.38
C ILE A 130 17.50 4.80 -11.63
N VAL A 131 17.36 5.53 -10.52
CA VAL A 131 16.15 5.53 -9.72
C VAL A 131 15.25 6.66 -10.16
N GLY A 132 14.50 6.42 -11.23
CA GLY A 132 13.43 7.30 -11.71
C GLY A 132 12.04 6.89 -11.18
N LYS A 133 10.99 7.55 -11.69
CA LYS A 133 9.59 7.37 -11.25
C LYS A 133 9.14 5.91 -11.15
N LYS A 134 9.51 5.06 -12.11
CA LYS A 134 9.15 3.63 -12.12
C LYS A 134 9.83 2.85 -10.99
N THR A 135 11.12 3.08 -10.76
CA THR A 135 11.88 2.45 -9.67
C THR A 135 11.34 2.90 -8.32
N TRP A 136 11.11 4.21 -8.14
CA TRP A 136 10.48 4.74 -6.94
C TRP A 136 9.10 4.15 -6.68
N ALA A 137 8.24 4.10 -7.70
CA ALA A 137 6.90 3.54 -7.55
C ALA A 137 6.94 2.08 -7.12
N LYS A 138 7.95 1.32 -7.57
CA LYS A 138 8.10 -0.08 -7.20
C LYS A 138 8.61 -0.28 -5.77
N LEU A 139 9.41 0.64 -5.23
CA LEU A 139 9.91 0.58 -3.84
C LEU A 139 8.80 0.80 -2.80
N TYR A 140 7.70 1.45 -3.17
CA TYR A 140 6.58 1.80 -2.26
C TYR A 140 5.28 1.05 -2.55
N LYS A 141 5.31 0.00 -3.38
CA LYS A 141 4.13 -0.78 -3.78
C LYS A 141 4.09 -2.15 -3.11
#